data_AF-A0A954HZD6-F1
#
_entry.id   AF-A0A954HZD6-F1
#
_cell.length_a   1.000
_cell.length_b   1.000
_cell.length_c   1.000
_cell.angle_alpha   90.00
_cell.angle_beta   90.00
_cell.angle_gamma   90.00
#
_symmetry.space_group_name_H-M   'P 1'
#
loop_
_entity.id
_entity.type
_entity.pdbx_description
1 polymer ?
#
loop_
_entity_poly.entity_id
_entity_poly.type
_entity_poly.pdbx_seq_one_letter_code
_entity_poly.pdbx_strand_id
1 'polypeptide(L)'
;ELISWMRAQAGTSSLRAILYMDEVFGYLPPTANPPSKLPLLTLLKQARAFGLGLVLATQNPVDLDYKALSNAGTWFLGRLQTERDKLRVLDGLEGASAAAGAEFDRARMEQILSAVGQRVFLLNNVHEDRPVVFHTRWALSYLSGPMTRDQILSLMQSRKAASPSPGPASVAAGMTSAVASVAPTQFPPQPVEEKPRRPLLHDSIDQRFASVSRSVPRDAPIAYRPAILGIGKLHFVDSKAGIDEWRDVMRVCRVDDEPPAAVWDDADNLDAHPLELETSPCPDAAWNELPSSMTKVSSYKSWGSRLKAALYRDTHLTVLSCPDLDVYSRPGQSEGDFRVELKQQAREQRDIAIEKLRQKYGEKIAKQEEAIRTAEHRVAAEEEQAKEASMSAWVATGTSILGALFGRKKVSVTNIGRAGSAAKAHSRASQQKADIERAEEKLEDEVAEKEALEEELEQQIDELSDQFDVERLKIETIAVSPRKSDIIVNLTGLLWQPWRVDAGGLAEPAWDQQDAPA
;
A
#
# COMPACT_ATOMS: atom_id res chain seq x y z
N GLU A 1 20.58 -2.89 3.62
CA GLU A 1 19.33 -2.19 4.02
C GLU A 1 18.09 -3.04 3.78
N LEU A 2 17.79 -3.46 2.55
CA LEU A 2 16.58 -4.25 2.26
C LEU A 2 16.43 -5.54 3.09
N ILE A 3 17.52 -6.29 3.30
CA ILE A 3 17.52 -7.48 4.17
C ILE A 3 17.19 -7.12 5.62
N SER A 4 17.72 -5.99 6.11
CA SER A 4 17.43 -5.51 7.47
C SER A 4 15.96 -5.11 7.60
N TRP A 5 15.42 -4.41 6.59
CA TRP A 5 13.99 -4.10 6.52
C TRP A 5 13.12 -5.35 6.51
N MET A 6 13.46 -6.34 5.67
CA MET A 6 12.77 -7.63 5.58
C MET A 6 12.74 -8.37 6.92
N ARG A 7 13.87 -8.41 7.63
CA ARG A 7 13.98 -9.06 8.95
C ARG A 7 13.22 -8.36 10.07
N ALA A 8 12.88 -7.08 9.89
CA ALA A 8 12.02 -6.35 10.82
C ALA A 8 10.52 -6.57 10.57
N GLN A 9 10.15 -7.22 9.46
CA GLN A 9 8.77 -7.54 9.15
C GLN A 9 8.30 -8.82 9.87
N ALA A 10 7.04 -8.85 10.28
CA ALA A 10 6.37 -10.10 10.66
C ALA A 10 6.16 -10.99 9.43
N GLY A 11 6.14 -12.32 9.62
CA GLY A 11 5.86 -13.26 8.55
C GLY A 11 4.46 -13.06 7.95
N THR A 12 4.32 -13.25 6.64
CA THR A 12 3.03 -13.12 5.93
C THR A 12 2.97 -14.02 4.70
N SER A 13 1.76 -14.43 4.31
CA SER A 13 1.49 -15.06 3.01
C SER A 13 1.21 -14.04 1.89
N SER A 14 0.95 -12.77 2.23
CA SER A 14 0.64 -11.70 1.28
C SER A 14 1.90 -10.94 0.81
N LEU A 15 1.86 -10.44 -0.43
CA LEU A 15 2.95 -9.66 -1.01
C LEU A 15 2.92 -8.21 -0.48
N ARG A 16 3.96 -7.80 0.24
CA ARG A 16 4.16 -6.44 0.78
C ARG A 16 4.93 -5.53 -0.17
N ALA A 17 5.97 -6.05 -0.79
CA ALA A 17 6.88 -5.28 -1.63
C ALA A 17 7.47 -6.14 -2.75
N ILE A 18 7.89 -5.48 -3.83
CA ILE A 18 8.61 -6.10 -4.93
C ILE A 18 9.96 -5.43 -5.06
N LEU A 19 11.03 -6.22 -4.99
CA LEU A 19 12.34 -5.81 -5.48
C LEU A 19 12.43 -6.11 -6.97
N TYR A 20 12.43 -5.05 -7.78
CA TYR A 20 12.68 -5.16 -9.22
C TYR A 20 14.14 -4.81 -9.53
N MET A 21 14.80 -5.66 -10.32
CA MET A 21 16.12 -5.40 -10.86
C MET A 21 16.12 -5.63 -12.37
N ASP A 22 16.31 -4.55 -13.13
CA ASP A 22 16.60 -4.65 -14.55
C ASP A 22 18.09 -4.94 -14.76
N GLU A 23 18.39 -5.90 -15.62
CA GLU A 23 19.72 -6.46 -15.86
C GLU A 23 20.51 -6.88 -14.60
N VAL A 24 20.20 -8.05 -14.06
CA VAL A 24 20.88 -8.63 -12.89
C VAL A 24 22.28 -9.21 -13.19
N PHE A 25 22.75 -9.11 -14.44
CA PHE A 25 24.11 -9.53 -14.82
C PHE A 25 25.19 -8.90 -13.93
N GLY A 26 26.19 -9.69 -13.57
CA GLY A 26 27.30 -9.26 -12.70
C GLY A 26 26.97 -9.21 -11.20
N TYR A 27 25.68 -9.16 -10.82
CA TYR A 27 25.27 -9.16 -9.41
C TYR A 27 25.12 -10.57 -8.83
N LEU A 28 24.79 -11.56 -9.66
CA LEU A 28 24.61 -12.95 -9.27
C LEU A 28 25.32 -13.93 -10.23
N PRO A 29 26.65 -13.81 -10.43
CA PRO A 29 27.39 -14.66 -11.37
C PRO A 29 27.54 -16.10 -10.86
N PRO A 30 27.66 -17.11 -11.75
CA PRO A 30 27.75 -18.52 -11.34
C PRO A 30 29.05 -18.85 -10.61
N THR A 31 30.18 -18.28 -11.02
CA THR A 31 31.52 -18.63 -10.50
C THR A 31 32.11 -17.57 -9.56
N ALA A 32 31.86 -16.29 -9.82
CA ALA A 32 32.37 -15.19 -8.99
C ALA A 32 31.52 -14.96 -7.74
N ASN A 33 32.09 -14.31 -6.72
CA ASN A 33 31.41 -13.98 -5.47
C ASN A 33 31.45 -12.47 -5.18
N PRO A 34 30.72 -11.64 -5.95
CA PRO A 34 30.63 -10.21 -5.69
C PRO A 34 29.88 -9.95 -4.36
N PRO A 35 30.06 -8.76 -3.74
CA PRO A 35 29.38 -8.41 -2.49
C PRO A 35 27.84 -8.50 -2.55
N SER A 36 27.25 -8.42 -3.75
CA SER A 36 25.81 -8.54 -4.00
C SER A 36 25.29 -9.98 -3.98
N LYS A 37 26.13 -10.99 -4.24
CA LYS A 37 25.70 -12.38 -4.43
C LYS A 37 25.07 -12.96 -3.17
N LEU A 38 25.74 -12.85 -2.03
CA LEU A 38 25.25 -13.40 -0.77
C LEU A 38 23.92 -12.75 -0.30
N PRO A 39 23.77 -11.41 -0.34
CA PRO A 39 22.48 -10.76 -0.12
C PRO A 39 21.36 -11.26 -1.04
N LEU A 40 21.60 -11.33 -2.34
CA LEU A 40 20.58 -11.77 -3.32
C LEU A 40 20.17 -13.22 -3.11
N LEU A 41 21.12 -14.11 -2.82
CA LEU A 41 20.84 -15.50 -2.46
C LEU A 41 19.98 -15.61 -1.20
N THR A 42 20.22 -14.74 -0.21
CA THR A 42 19.42 -14.70 1.01
C THR A 42 17.98 -14.29 0.70
N LEU A 43 17.80 -13.25 -0.11
CA LEU A 43 16.49 -12.80 -0.53
C LEU A 43 15.74 -13.88 -1.34
N LEU A 44 16.37 -14.49 -2.34
CA LEU A 44 15.76 -15.56 -3.15
C LEU A 44 15.27 -16.75 -2.30
N LYS A 45 15.95 -17.07 -1.20
CA LYS A 45 15.58 -18.19 -0.32
C LYS A 45 14.55 -17.84 0.75
N GLN A 46 14.58 -16.62 1.28
CA GLN A 46 13.86 -16.28 2.53
C GLN A 46 12.78 -15.21 2.33
N ALA A 47 12.87 -14.37 1.31
CA ALA A 47 12.02 -13.18 1.16
C ALA A 47 10.51 -13.50 1.09
N ARG A 48 10.15 -14.66 0.51
CA ARG A 48 8.77 -15.14 0.42
C ARG A 48 8.05 -15.16 1.76
N ALA A 49 8.72 -15.62 2.83
CA ALA A 49 8.11 -15.75 4.16
C ALA A 49 7.74 -14.39 4.81
N PHE A 50 8.36 -13.31 4.32
CA PHE A 50 8.16 -11.95 4.81
C PHE A 50 7.35 -11.08 3.83
N GLY A 51 6.76 -11.69 2.79
CA GLY A 51 5.98 -10.98 1.79
C GLY A 51 6.83 -10.11 0.84
N LEU A 52 8.12 -10.38 0.68
CA LEU A 52 8.96 -9.67 -0.28
C LEU A 52 9.12 -10.53 -1.56
N GLY A 53 8.58 -10.04 -2.67
CA GLY A 53 8.74 -10.64 -4.00
C GLY A 53 9.96 -10.09 -4.72
N LEU A 54 10.56 -10.90 -5.58
CA LEU A 54 11.70 -10.51 -6.42
C LEU A 54 11.33 -10.67 -7.89
N VAL A 55 11.56 -9.62 -8.68
CA VAL A 55 11.45 -9.64 -10.13
C VAL A 55 12.82 -9.30 -10.70
N LEU A 56 13.49 -10.30 -11.26
CA LEU A 56 14.83 -10.19 -11.81
C LEU A 56 14.75 -10.33 -13.33
N ALA A 57 15.25 -9.34 -14.06
CA ALA A 57 15.34 -9.37 -15.52
C ALA A 57 16.81 -9.44 -15.97
N THR A 58 17.08 -10.12 -17.08
CA THR A 58 18.41 -10.17 -17.69
C THR A 58 18.32 -10.50 -19.17
N GLN A 59 19.27 -9.99 -19.94
CA GLN A 59 19.47 -10.39 -21.34
C GLN A 59 20.44 -11.57 -21.47
N ASN A 60 21.24 -11.85 -20.43
CA ASN A 60 22.34 -12.83 -20.47
C ASN A 60 22.13 -13.95 -19.43
N PRO A 61 21.26 -14.93 -19.69
CA PRO A 61 20.93 -15.98 -18.73
C PRO A 61 22.13 -16.89 -18.39
N VAL A 62 23.14 -16.98 -19.26
CA VAL A 62 24.34 -17.82 -19.07
C VAL A 62 25.19 -17.38 -17.89
N ASP A 63 25.19 -16.08 -17.63
CA ASP A 63 26.07 -15.47 -16.63
C ASP A 63 25.36 -15.29 -15.28
N LEU A 64 24.24 -15.97 -15.09
CA LEU A 64 23.52 -16.08 -13.84
C LEU A 64 23.74 -17.43 -13.16
N ASP A 65 23.81 -17.39 -11.84
CA ASP A 65 23.81 -18.59 -11.01
C ASP A 65 22.44 -19.29 -11.09
N TYR A 66 22.29 -20.22 -12.03
CA TYR A 66 21.03 -20.92 -12.28
C TYR A 66 20.52 -21.72 -11.07
N LYS A 67 21.41 -22.19 -10.18
CA LYS A 67 21.01 -22.86 -8.93
C LYS A 67 20.39 -21.89 -7.93
N ALA A 68 20.74 -20.61 -7.98
CA ALA A 68 20.06 -19.59 -7.21
C ALA A 68 18.63 -19.36 -7.72
N LEU A 69 18.48 -19.37 -9.05
CA LEU A 69 17.22 -19.13 -9.73
C LEU A 69 16.22 -20.29 -9.60
N SER A 70 16.65 -21.50 -9.23
CA SER A 70 15.71 -22.61 -8.94
C SER A 70 14.76 -22.31 -7.77
N ASN A 71 15.02 -21.27 -6.97
CA ASN A 71 14.09 -20.79 -5.94
C ASN A 71 12.99 -19.87 -6.51
N ALA A 72 13.09 -19.46 -7.78
CA ALA A 72 12.05 -18.68 -8.45
C ALA A 72 10.90 -19.60 -8.88
N GLY A 73 9.70 -19.29 -8.41
CA GLY A 73 8.49 -20.05 -8.73
C GLY A 73 7.90 -19.72 -10.11
N THR A 74 8.27 -18.59 -10.71
CA THR A 74 7.69 -18.12 -11.97
C THR A 74 8.79 -17.64 -12.91
N TRP A 75 8.75 -18.11 -14.16
CA TRP A 75 9.74 -17.84 -15.19
C TRP A 75 9.07 -17.30 -16.45
N PHE A 76 9.59 -16.18 -16.96
CA PHE A 76 9.22 -15.63 -18.25
C PHE A 76 10.40 -15.76 -19.20
N LEU A 77 10.33 -16.73 -20.12
CA LEU A 77 11.43 -17.04 -21.03
C LEU A 77 11.14 -16.47 -22.40
N GLY A 78 11.88 -15.43 -22.77
CA GLY A 78 11.83 -14.87 -24.12
C GLY A 78 12.58 -15.73 -25.13
N ARG A 79 12.74 -15.19 -26.34
CA ARG A 79 13.52 -15.83 -27.39
C ARG A 79 14.99 -15.96 -27.00
N LEU A 80 15.49 -17.19 -26.96
CA LEU A 80 16.91 -17.51 -26.76
C LEU A 80 17.61 -17.65 -28.11
N GLN A 81 18.80 -17.04 -28.26
CA GLN A 81 19.50 -17.01 -29.54
C GLN A 81 20.47 -18.18 -29.71
N THR A 82 21.06 -18.68 -28.62
CA THR A 82 22.07 -19.75 -28.70
C THR A 82 21.59 -21.04 -28.06
N GLU A 83 21.99 -22.18 -28.63
CA GLU A 83 21.72 -23.52 -28.09
C GLU A 83 22.27 -23.70 -26.66
N ARG A 84 23.37 -23.01 -26.35
CA ARG A 84 23.98 -23.04 -25.02
C ARG A 84 23.09 -22.36 -23.96
N ASP A 85 22.47 -21.23 -24.31
CA ASP A 85 21.54 -20.52 -23.41
C ASP A 85 20.32 -21.39 -23.14
N LYS A 86 19.79 -22.00 -24.20
CA LYS A 86 18.64 -22.90 -24.17
C LYS A 86 18.88 -24.09 -23.25
N LEU A 87 20.01 -24.79 -23.42
CA LEU A 87 20.36 -25.94 -22.57
C LEU A 87 20.48 -25.55 -21.09
N ARG A 88 21.13 -24.42 -20.77
CA ARG A 88 21.26 -23.97 -19.37
C ARG A 88 19.94 -23.56 -18.74
N VAL A 89 19.07 -22.90 -19.51
CA VAL A 89 17.72 -22.54 -19.05
C VAL A 89 16.89 -23.80 -18.79
N LEU A 90 16.94 -24.79 -19.70
CA LEU A 90 16.28 -26.08 -19.51
C LEU A 90 16.78 -26.83 -18.26
N ASP A 91 18.09 -26.87 -18.04
CA ASP A 91 18.67 -27.47 -16.82
C ASP A 91 18.21 -26.76 -15.53
N GLY A 92 18.03 -25.42 -15.59
CA GLY A 92 17.49 -24.63 -14.48
C GLY A 92 16.02 -24.92 -14.20
N LEU A 93 15.19 -25.04 -15.24
CA LEU A 93 13.77 -25.37 -15.13
C LEU A 93 13.58 -26.80 -14.62
N GLU A 94 14.35 -27.76 -15.11
CA GLU A 94 14.35 -29.15 -14.64
C GLU A 94 14.63 -29.21 -13.13
N GLY A 95 15.62 -28.45 -12.65
CA GLY A 95 15.92 -28.34 -11.21
C GLY A 95 14.80 -27.69 -10.39
N ALA A 96 14.12 -26.67 -10.94
CA ALA A 96 12.99 -26.03 -10.28
C ALA A 96 11.76 -26.95 -10.20
N SER A 97 11.44 -27.65 -11.29
CA SER A 97 10.34 -28.63 -11.36
C SER A 97 10.60 -29.84 -10.46
N ALA A 98 11.84 -30.33 -10.38
CA ALA A 98 12.21 -31.40 -9.46
C ALA A 98 12.05 -31.01 -7.99
N ALA A 99 12.34 -29.74 -7.64
CA ALA A 99 12.12 -29.22 -6.28
C ALA A 99 10.63 -29.06 -5.94
N ALA A 100 9.78 -28.84 -6.95
CA ALA A 100 8.33 -28.69 -6.80
C ALA A 100 7.55 -30.02 -6.94
N GLY A 101 8.18 -31.11 -7.39
CA GLY A 101 7.55 -32.42 -7.59
C GLY A 101 6.70 -32.53 -8.87
N ALA A 102 6.93 -31.67 -9.87
CA ALA A 102 6.19 -31.63 -11.13
C ALA A 102 6.87 -32.44 -12.25
N GLU A 103 6.08 -33.03 -13.15
CA GLU A 103 6.56 -33.78 -14.31
C GLU A 103 7.16 -32.83 -15.36
N PHE A 104 8.41 -33.05 -15.79
CA PHE A 104 9.14 -32.15 -16.69
C PHE A 104 9.42 -32.81 -18.05
N ASP A 105 8.72 -32.38 -19.09
CA ASP A 105 8.97 -32.79 -20.48
C ASP A 105 9.96 -31.84 -21.17
N ARG A 106 11.24 -32.23 -21.14
CA ARG A 106 12.34 -31.46 -21.72
C ARG A 106 12.18 -31.25 -23.24
N ALA A 107 11.72 -32.27 -23.98
CA ALA A 107 11.64 -32.21 -25.43
C ALA A 107 10.54 -31.25 -25.90
N ARG A 108 9.39 -31.27 -25.23
CA ARG A 108 8.28 -30.34 -25.51
C ARG A 108 8.65 -28.90 -25.16
N MET A 109 9.28 -28.68 -24.00
CA MET A 109 9.78 -27.36 -23.58
C MET A 109 10.76 -26.78 -24.60
N GLU A 110 11.64 -27.63 -25.12
CA GLU A 110 12.61 -27.27 -26.13
C GLU A 110 11.94 -26.80 -27.43
N GLN A 111 10.92 -27.53 -27.90
CA GLN A 111 10.15 -27.17 -29.09
C GLN A 111 9.42 -25.83 -28.92
N ILE A 112 8.80 -25.60 -27.76
CA ILE A 112 8.08 -24.34 -27.50
C ILE A 112 9.05 -23.17 -27.45
N LEU A 113 10.17 -23.28 -26.72
CA LEU A 113 11.20 -22.24 -26.65
C LEU A 113 11.77 -21.86 -28.02
N SER A 114 11.95 -22.84 -28.91
CA SER A 114 12.37 -22.61 -30.29
C SER A 114 11.32 -21.89 -31.14
N ALA A 115 10.04 -22.01 -30.80
CA ALA A 115 8.93 -21.37 -31.50
C ALA A 115 8.56 -19.97 -30.94
N VAL A 116 9.14 -19.55 -29.81
CA VAL A 116 8.85 -18.26 -29.18
C VAL A 116 9.27 -17.09 -30.10
N GLY A 117 8.29 -16.31 -30.54
CA GLY A 117 8.48 -15.11 -31.35
C GLY A 117 8.95 -13.88 -30.57
N GLN A 118 9.11 -12.75 -31.26
CA GLN A 118 9.40 -11.47 -30.58
C GLN A 118 8.23 -11.08 -29.68
N ARG A 119 8.54 -10.63 -28.45
CA ARG A 119 7.55 -10.16 -27.45
C ARG A 119 6.55 -11.22 -26.97
N VAL A 120 6.84 -12.48 -27.27
CA VAL A 120 6.16 -13.65 -26.74
C VAL A 120 7.09 -14.28 -25.71
N PHE A 121 6.54 -14.84 -24.65
CA PHE A 121 7.28 -15.49 -23.59
C PHE A 121 6.70 -16.88 -23.36
N LEU A 122 7.56 -17.84 -23.02
CA LEU A 122 7.13 -19.07 -22.36
C LEU A 122 7.02 -18.78 -20.87
N LEU A 123 5.81 -18.83 -20.32
CA LEU A 123 5.55 -18.72 -18.89
C LEU A 123 5.58 -20.12 -18.28
N ASN A 124 6.51 -20.32 -17.34
CA ASN A 124 6.58 -21.52 -16.54
C ASN A 124 6.37 -21.16 -15.06
N ASN A 125 5.31 -21.70 -14.46
CA ASN A 125 4.94 -21.46 -13.08
C ASN A 125 4.90 -22.79 -12.33
N VAL A 126 5.60 -22.89 -11.21
CA VAL A 126 5.66 -24.12 -10.40
C VAL A 126 4.30 -24.50 -9.78
N HIS A 127 3.33 -23.59 -9.80
CA HIS A 127 1.98 -23.80 -9.29
C HIS A 127 0.96 -24.17 -10.38
N GLU A 128 1.38 -24.29 -11.65
CA GLU A 128 0.52 -24.65 -12.78
C GLU A 128 0.96 -25.97 -13.41
N ASP A 129 0.00 -26.75 -13.91
CA ASP A 129 0.26 -28.11 -14.43
C ASP A 129 1.02 -28.11 -15.76
N ARG A 130 1.02 -26.99 -16.50
CA ARG A 130 1.63 -26.90 -17.83
C ARG A 130 2.18 -25.49 -18.12
N PRO A 131 3.31 -25.39 -18.84
CA PRO A 131 3.79 -24.11 -19.37
C PRO A 131 2.80 -23.51 -20.37
N VAL A 132 2.65 -22.19 -20.36
CA VAL A 132 1.75 -21.46 -21.26
C VAL A 132 2.51 -20.43 -22.09
N VAL A 133 2.05 -20.21 -23.33
CA VAL A 133 2.59 -19.16 -24.20
C VAL A 133 1.95 -17.84 -23.81
N PHE A 134 2.77 -16.90 -23.33
CA PHE A 134 2.35 -15.61 -22.83
C PHE A 134 2.61 -14.51 -23.87
N HIS A 135 1.55 -13.82 -24.28
CA HIS A 135 1.61 -12.68 -25.19
C HIS A 135 1.59 -11.38 -24.41
N THR A 136 2.55 -10.50 -24.69
CA THR A 136 2.56 -9.17 -24.07
C THR A 136 1.52 -8.25 -24.71
N ARG A 137 0.81 -7.48 -23.87
CA ARG A 137 0.06 -6.30 -24.33
C ARG A 137 1.06 -5.20 -24.73
N TRP A 138 0.63 -4.25 -25.56
CA TRP A 138 1.45 -3.09 -25.91
C TRP A 138 1.75 -2.25 -24.67
N ALA A 139 2.95 -2.40 -24.11
CA ALA A 139 3.46 -1.53 -23.07
C ALA A 139 3.98 -0.24 -23.74
N LEU A 140 3.08 0.72 -23.97
CA LEU A 140 3.43 2.01 -24.54
C LEU A 140 3.97 2.91 -23.42
N SER A 141 5.25 2.75 -23.10
CA SER A 141 5.99 3.75 -22.32
C SER A 141 6.84 4.55 -23.31
N TYR A 142 6.50 5.81 -23.51
CA TYR A 142 7.38 6.76 -24.20
C TYR A 142 8.58 7.03 -23.29
N LEU A 143 9.52 6.07 -23.23
CA LEU A 143 10.83 6.29 -22.64
C LEU A 143 11.53 7.29 -23.58
N SER A 144 11.63 8.55 -23.16
CA SER A 144 12.28 9.63 -23.92
C SER A 144 13.81 9.43 -24.09
N GLY A 145 14.32 8.23 -23.80
CA GLY A 145 15.74 7.96 -23.64
C GLY A 145 16.36 8.79 -22.51
N PRO A 146 17.69 8.76 -22.38
CA PRO A 146 18.40 9.64 -21.46
C PRO A 146 18.12 11.10 -21.81
N MET A 147 17.66 11.86 -20.83
CA MET A 147 17.36 13.28 -21.01
C MET A 147 18.63 14.06 -21.33
N THR A 148 18.56 14.90 -22.34
CA THR A 148 19.64 15.84 -22.67
C THR A 148 19.79 16.89 -21.57
N ARG A 149 20.98 17.49 -21.47
CA ARG A 149 21.27 18.56 -20.50
C ARG A 149 20.26 19.70 -20.57
N ASP A 150 19.80 20.04 -21.77
CA ASP A 150 18.85 21.13 -22.01
C ASP A 150 17.44 20.79 -21.50
N GLN A 151 17.02 19.54 -21.66
CA GLN A 151 15.75 19.06 -21.11
C GLN A 151 15.76 19.04 -19.57
N ILE A 152 16.89 18.68 -18.96
CA ILE A 152 17.07 18.76 -17.50
C ILE A 152 17.03 20.23 -17.03
N LEU A 153 17.70 21.14 -17.74
CA LEU A 153 17.68 22.57 -17.43
C LEU A 153 16.27 23.17 -17.51
N SER A 154 15.51 22.80 -18.53
CA SER A 154 14.11 23.22 -18.68
C SER A 154 13.24 22.71 -17.54
N LEU A 155 13.38 21.45 -17.13
CA LEU A 155 12.63 20.88 -16.02
C LEU A 155 13.00 21.48 -14.65
N MET A 156 14.27 21.84 -14.47
CA MET A 156 14.76 22.41 -13.20
C MET A 156 14.50 23.91 -13.07
N GLN A 157 14.02 24.59 -14.11
CA GLN A 157 13.84 26.04 -14.14
C GLN A 157 12.86 26.52 -13.06
N SER A 158 11.75 25.82 -12.86
CA SER A 158 10.75 26.12 -11.82
C SER A 158 11.28 25.86 -10.40
N ARG A 159 12.02 24.77 -10.19
CA ARG A 159 12.67 24.48 -8.89
C ARG A 159 13.75 25.49 -8.53
N LYS A 160 14.49 25.97 -9.52
CA LYS A 160 15.56 26.96 -9.33
C LYS A 160 15.00 28.36 -9.08
N ALA A 161 13.84 28.68 -9.66
CA ALA A 161 13.09 29.91 -9.37
C ALA A 161 12.43 29.89 -7.98
N ALA A 162 12.05 28.70 -7.48
CA ALA A 162 11.47 28.51 -6.15
C ALA A 162 12.52 28.40 -5.02
N SER A 163 13.82 28.39 -5.35
CA SER A 163 14.90 28.37 -4.35
C SER A 163 15.34 29.81 -4.03
N PRO A 164 15.29 30.26 -2.76
CA PRO A 164 15.80 31.59 -2.42
C PRO A 164 17.31 31.62 -2.69
N SER A 165 17.75 32.52 -3.57
CA SER A 165 19.18 32.79 -3.78
C SER A 165 19.75 33.45 -2.53
N PRO A 166 20.90 32.99 -2.00
CA PRO A 166 21.63 33.76 -1.01
C PRO A 166 22.09 35.07 -1.68
N GLY A 167 21.58 36.19 -1.15
CA GLY A 167 21.93 37.52 -1.65
C GLY A 167 23.44 37.78 -1.54
N PRO A 168 24.02 38.58 -2.45
CA PRO A 168 25.45 38.87 -2.41
C PRO A 168 25.78 39.73 -1.18
N ALA A 169 26.72 39.24 -0.38
CA ALA A 169 27.35 40.01 0.69
C ALA A 169 28.04 41.24 0.08
N SER A 170 27.48 42.42 0.33
CA SER A 170 28.12 43.70 0.03
C SER A 170 29.23 43.96 1.03
N VAL A 171 30.46 43.69 0.62
CA VAL A 171 31.68 44.23 1.22
C VAL A 171 31.74 45.74 0.98
N ALA A 172 31.55 46.53 2.03
CA ALA A 172 31.87 47.97 2.02
C ALA A 172 33.03 48.22 2.97
N ALA A 173 34.22 48.36 2.39
CA ALA A 173 35.41 48.90 3.03
C ALA A 173 35.26 50.43 3.19
N GLY A 174 35.95 50.96 4.20
CA GLY A 174 35.67 52.25 4.81
C GLY A 174 35.98 53.51 4.00
N MET A 175 35.49 54.64 4.50
CA MET A 175 36.19 55.92 4.47
C MET A 175 35.60 56.91 5.48
N THR A 176 36.44 57.21 6.48
CA THR A 176 36.75 58.53 7.07
C THR A 176 35.67 59.44 7.67
N SER A 177 35.83 59.63 8.99
CA SER A 177 35.70 60.85 9.79
C SER A 177 35.37 62.17 9.07
N ALA A 178 34.35 62.84 9.58
CA ALA A 178 34.36 64.29 9.78
C ALA A 178 33.66 64.62 11.10
N VAL A 179 34.45 65.15 12.03
CA VAL A 179 34.07 65.63 13.34
C VAL A 179 33.42 67.00 13.18
N ALA A 180 32.20 67.18 13.67
CA ALA A 180 31.64 68.50 13.97
C ALA A 180 31.27 68.53 15.46
N SER A 181 32.16 69.18 16.21
CA SER A 181 32.04 69.52 17.62
C SER A 181 30.89 70.51 17.86
N VAL A 182 29.96 70.18 18.74
CA VAL A 182 29.16 71.15 19.48
C VAL A 182 29.27 70.80 20.97
N ALA A 183 29.81 71.75 21.73
CA ALA A 183 30.03 71.70 23.16
C ALA A 183 28.70 71.74 23.96
N PRO A 184 28.72 71.41 25.27
CA PRO A 184 27.64 70.69 25.93
C PRO A 184 26.58 71.61 26.54
N THR A 185 25.31 71.30 26.30
CA THR A 185 24.20 71.80 27.12
C THR A 185 23.90 70.74 28.16
N GLN A 186 24.16 71.06 29.43
CA GLN A 186 23.82 70.24 30.58
C GLN A 186 22.32 69.98 30.61
N PHE A 187 21.92 68.74 30.37
CA PHE A 187 20.64 68.23 30.85
C PHE A 187 20.82 67.80 32.32
N PRO A 188 19.86 68.13 33.21
CA PRO A 188 19.87 67.64 34.58
C PRO A 188 19.87 66.11 34.60
N PRO A 189 20.39 65.47 35.67
CA PRO A 189 20.40 64.01 35.76
C PRO A 189 18.96 63.50 35.64
N GLN A 190 18.68 62.80 34.54
CA GLN A 190 17.53 61.92 34.42
C GLN A 190 17.59 60.95 35.61
N PRO A 191 16.45 60.68 36.29
CA PRO A 191 16.44 59.69 37.34
C PRO A 191 16.96 58.37 36.76
N VAL A 192 17.86 57.73 37.49
CA VAL A 192 18.24 56.35 37.22
C VAL A 192 16.93 55.55 37.30
N GLU A 193 16.34 55.17 36.17
CA GLU A 193 15.22 54.24 36.17
C GLU A 193 15.73 52.99 36.89
N GLU A 194 15.22 52.77 38.10
CA GLU A 194 15.51 51.57 38.86
C GLU A 194 15.14 50.39 37.98
N LYS A 195 16.14 49.59 37.58
CA LYS A 195 15.88 48.32 36.89
C LYS A 195 14.81 47.57 37.69
N PRO A 196 13.63 47.28 37.11
CA PRO A 196 12.58 46.55 37.80
C PRO A 196 13.15 45.28 38.43
N ARG A 197 13.04 45.21 39.76
CA ARG A 197 13.52 44.08 40.56
C ARG A 197 12.53 42.93 40.42
N ARG A 198 13.02 41.70 40.55
CA ARG A 198 12.19 40.48 40.54
C ARG A 198 10.95 40.69 41.43
N PRO A 199 9.72 40.54 40.90
CA PRO A 199 8.50 40.70 41.68
C PRO A 199 8.47 39.69 42.84
N LEU A 200 8.09 40.16 44.03
CA LEU A 200 7.86 39.29 45.19
C LEU A 200 6.53 38.57 45.02
N LEU A 201 6.58 37.26 44.84
CA LEU A 201 5.43 36.41 44.64
C LEU A 201 5.21 35.47 45.83
N HIS A 202 3.96 35.08 46.04
CA HIS A 202 3.61 34.08 47.04
C HIS A 202 4.15 32.69 46.61
N ASP A 203 4.71 31.92 47.55
CA ASP A 203 5.34 30.61 47.27
C ASP A 203 4.39 29.58 46.64
N SER A 204 3.08 29.75 46.83
CA SER A 204 2.04 28.90 46.21
C SER A 204 1.76 29.20 44.73
N ILE A 205 2.38 30.22 44.15
CA ILE A 205 2.30 30.47 42.71
C ILE A 205 3.49 29.76 42.08
N ASP A 206 3.20 28.66 41.37
CA ASP A 206 4.21 27.95 40.61
C ASP A 206 4.80 28.85 39.52
N GLN A 207 6.12 29.03 39.58
CA GLN A 207 6.89 29.83 38.62
C GLN A 207 7.78 28.91 37.78
N ARG A 208 7.74 29.13 36.47
CA ARG A 208 8.62 28.48 35.50
C ARG A 208 9.33 29.53 34.65
N PHE A 209 10.51 29.18 34.17
CA PHE A 209 11.32 30.02 33.29
C PHE A 209 11.52 29.27 31.98
N ALA A 210 11.21 29.89 30.85
CA ALA A 210 11.61 29.30 29.58
C ALA A 210 13.13 29.39 29.43
N SER A 211 13.76 28.28 29.03
CA SER A 211 15.21 28.24 28.81
C SER A 211 15.62 29.20 27.69
N VAL A 212 16.75 29.87 27.91
CA VAL A 212 17.34 30.75 26.89
C VAL A 212 17.90 29.89 25.76
N SER A 213 17.54 30.22 24.52
CA SER A 213 18.01 29.51 23.32
C SER A 213 19.54 29.51 23.26
N ARG A 214 20.11 28.37 22.85
CA ARG A 214 21.56 28.23 22.65
C ARG A 214 22.12 29.15 21.57
N SER A 215 21.27 29.68 20.70
CA SER A 215 21.64 30.65 19.66
C SER A 215 21.89 32.06 20.20
N VAL A 216 21.47 32.34 21.43
CA VAL A 216 21.61 33.65 22.07
C VAL A 216 23.00 33.74 22.73
N PRO A 217 23.78 34.81 22.47
CA PRO A 217 25.06 35.03 23.14
C PRO A 217 24.90 35.06 24.66
N ARG A 218 25.84 34.45 25.40
CA ARG A 218 25.75 34.32 26.87
C ARG A 218 25.76 35.63 27.63
N ASP A 219 26.30 36.67 27.02
CA ASP A 219 26.43 38.04 27.53
C ASP A 219 25.33 38.97 27.00
N ALA A 220 24.40 38.48 26.17
CA ALA A 220 23.29 39.27 25.68
C ALA A 220 22.37 39.66 26.85
N PRO A 221 21.95 40.94 26.95
CA PRO A 221 21.01 41.36 27.98
C PRO A 221 19.65 40.68 27.77
N ILE A 222 19.20 39.93 28.78
CA ILE A 222 17.91 39.26 28.79
C ILE A 222 16.92 40.03 29.68
N ALA A 223 15.69 40.19 29.20
CA ALA A 223 14.56 40.71 29.94
C ALA A 223 13.43 39.67 29.95
N TYR A 224 13.00 39.24 31.14
CA TYR A 224 11.89 38.30 31.26
C TYR A 224 10.54 39.01 31.15
N ARG A 225 9.66 38.49 30.28
CA ARG A 225 8.26 38.91 30.18
C ARG A 225 7.33 37.87 30.78
N PRO A 226 6.27 38.29 31.51
CA PRO A 226 5.33 37.37 32.12
C PRO A 226 4.36 36.78 31.08
N ALA A 227 4.00 35.51 31.29
CA ALA A 227 2.99 34.78 30.56
C ALA A 227 2.26 33.82 31.49
N ILE A 228 1.06 33.39 31.13
CA ILE A 228 0.30 32.36 31.86
C ILE A 228 0.58 31.02 31.19
N LEU A 229 1.03 30.04 31.97
CA LEU A 229 1.31 28.69 31.52
C LEU A 229 0.25 27.71 32.02
N GLY A 230 -0.27 26.91 31.11
CA GLY A 230 -1.13 25.77 31.39
C GLY A 230 -0.50 24.49 30.86
N ILE A 231 -0.33 23.48 31.71
CA ILE A 231 0.08 22.13 31.31
C ILE A 231 -1.03 21.18 31.70
N GLY A 232 -1.54 20.44 30.71
CA GLY A 232 -2.58 19.45 30.90
C GLY A 232 -2.21 18.12 30.28
N LYS A 233 -2.95 17.09 30.67
CA LYS A 233 -2.90 15.76 30.10
C LYS A 233 -4.32 15.31 29.78
N LEU A 234 -4.53 14.93 28.53
CA LEU A 234 -5.83 14.61 27.94
C LEU A 234 -5.88 13.14 27.57
N HIS A 235 -7.00 12.48 27.90
CA HIS A 235 -7.25 11.10 27.51
C HIS A 235 -8.28 11.05 26.39
N PHE A 236 -7.93 10.43 25.28
CA PHE A 236 -8.82 10.17 24.17
C PHE A 236 -9.18 8.69 24.16
N VAL A 237 -10.48 8.40 24.20
CA VAL A 237 -10.99 7.01 24.18
C VAL A 237 -12.15 6.92 23.21
N ASP A 238 -12.00 6.07 22.19
CA ASP A 238 -13.08 5.68 21.29
C ASP A 238 -12.93 4.19 20.96
N SER A 239 -13.90 3.37 21.40
CA SER A 239 -13.84 1.92 21.23
C SER A 239 -14.05 1.47 19.79
N LYS A 240 -14.75 2.26 18.96
CA LYS A 240 -14.97 1.92 17.54
C LYS A 240 -13.72 2.18 16.73
N ALA A 241 -13.09 3.32 16.97
CA ALA A 241 -11.84 3.69 16.32
C ALA A 241 -10.59 3.04 16.96
N GLY A 242 -10.75 2.26 18.04
CA GLY A 242 -9.63 1.59 18.72
C GLY A 242 -8.66 2.56 19.41
N ILE A 243 -9.14 3.73 19.82
CA ILE A 243 -8.33 4.80 20.40
C ILE A 243 -8.35 4.68 21.92
N ASP A 244 -7.15 4.63 22.50
CA ASP A 244 -6.88 4.73 23.94
C ASP A 244 -5.50 5.40 24.08
N GLU A 245 -5.48 6.74 24.08
CA GLU A 245 -4.25 7.52 24.04
C GLU A 245 -4.29 8.69 25.01
N TRP A 246 -3.19 8.89 25.73
CA TRP A 246 -2.95 10.08 26.54
C TRP A 246 -2.04 11.06 25.80
N ARG A 247 -2.45 12.32 25.70
CA ARG A 247 -1.65 13.42 25.14
C ARG A 247 -1.38 14.50 26.17
N ASP A 248 -0.13 14.91 26.25
CA ASP A 248 0.27 16.09 27.01
C ASP A 248 0.06 17.33 26.15
N VAL A 249 -0.44 18.40 26.76
CA VAL A 249 -0.73 19.66 26.08
C VAL A 249 -0.16 20.82 26.89
N MET A 250 0.45 21.78 26.19
CA MET A 250 0.92 23.02 26.77
C MET A 250 0.20 24.21 26.10
N ARG A 251 -0.21 25.17 26.92
CA ARG A 251 -0.86 26.42 26.50
C ARG A 251 -0.11 27.58 27.12
N VAL A 252 0.25 28.57 26.32
CA VAL A 252 0.93 29.78 26.79
C VAL A 252 0.15 31.01 26.35
N CYS A 253 -0.38 31.76 27.31
CA CYS A 253 -1.01 33.05 27.06
C CYS A 253 0.00 34.16 27.39
N ARG A 254 0.43 34.89 26.37
CA ARG A 254 1.33 36.04 26.54
C ARG A 254 0.56 37.19 27.16
N VAL A 255 1.19 37.90 28.09
CA VAL A 255 0.57 39.02 28.79
C VAL A 255 1.43 40.25 28.61
N ASP A 256 0.88 41.28 27.96
CA ASP A 256 1.54 42.57 27.80
C ASP A 256 1.20 43.48 29.01
N ASP A 257 -0.06 43.89 29.15
CA ASP A 257 -0.50 44.81 30.22
C ASP A 257 -1.34 44.14 31.31
N GLU A 258 -2.42 43.42 30.95
CA GLU A 258 -3.25 42.63 31.86
C GLU A 258 -3.73 41.36 31.13
N PRO A 259 -3.92 40.23 31.83
CA PRO A 259 -4.41 39.01 31.20
C PRO A 259 -5.80 39.19 30.59
N PRO A 260 -6.05 38.67 29.37
CA PRO A 260 -7.36 38.78 28.74
C PRO A 260 -8.43 38.02 29.54
N ALA A 261 -9.69 38.45 29.43
CA ALA A 261 -10.79 37.79 30.12
C ALA A 261 -10.93 36.31 29.73
N ALA A 262 -10.66 35.99 28.47
CA ALA A 262 -10.62 34.65 27.91
C ALA A 262 -9.17 34.17 27.69
N VAL A 263 -8.42 34.02 28.77
CA VAL A 263 -6.98 33.64 28.79
C VAL A 263 -6.59 32.53 27.81
N TRP A 264 -7.45 31.54 27.58
CA TRP A 264 -7.11 30.35 26.80
C TRP A 264 -7.60 30.37 25.36
N ASP A 265 -8.44 31.33 24.95
CA ASP A 265 -9.03 31.34 23.61
C ASP A 265 -7.98 31.72 22.55
N ASP A 266 -7.07 32.65 22.88
CA ASP A 266 -5.96 33.10 22.01
C ASP A 266 -4.57 32.64 22.51
N ALA A 267 -4.53 31.61 23.36
CA ALA A 267 -3.26 31.09 23.87
C ALA A 267 -2.51 30.29 22.80
N ASP A 268 -1.18 30.39 22.78
CA ASP A 268 -0.33 29.59 21.91
C ASP A 268 -0.47 28.11 22.29
N ASN A 269 -0.85 27.29 21.30
CA ASN A 269 -0.96 25.85 21.43
C ASN A 269 0.39 25.21 21.12
N LEU A 270 1.04 24.68 22.16
CA LEU A 270 2.31 23.99 22.02
C LEU A 270 2.04 22.48 22.20
N ASP A 271 2.26 21.70 21.14
CA ASP A 271 2.26 20.24 21.19
C ASP A 271 3.35 19.74 22.16
N ALA A 272 3.47 18.43 22.41
CA ALA A 272 4.28 17.88 23.50
C ALA A 272 5.73 18.44 23.59
N HIS A 273 5.91 19.41 24.48
CA HIS A 273 7.15 19.96 25.03
C HIS A 273 8.16 20.66 24.08
N PRO A 274 7.80 21.72 23.33
CA PRO A 274 8.76 22.56 22.60
C PRO A 274 9.51 23.56 23.51
N LEU A 275 8.99 23.85 24.70
CA LEU A 275 9.59 24.82 25.63
C LEU A 275 10.22 24.10 26.81
N GLU A 276 11.55 24.15 26.91
CA GLU A 276 12.29 23.66 28.08
C GLU A 276 12.01 24.61 29.26
N LEU A 277 11.50 24.05 30.37
CA LEU A 277 11.06 24.81 31.55
C LEU A 277 12.05 24.62 32.70
N GLU A 278 12.66 25.71 33.12
CA GLU A 278 13.54 25.79 34.28
C GLU A 278 12.78 26.25 35.53
N THR A 279 13.36 25.94 36.69
CA THR A 279 12.85 26.36 38.01
C THR A 279 13.54 27.61 38.54
N SER A 280 14.59 28.08 37.87
CA SER A 280 15.39 29.24 38.26
C SER A 280 15.63 30.14 37.04
N PRO A 281 15.67 31.48 37.21
CA PRO A 281 15.97 32.39 36.12
C PRO A 281 17.46 32.38 35.75
N CYS A 282 17.79 32.87 34.55
CA CYS A 282 19.18 33.17 34.23
C CYS A 282 19.73 34.32 35.11
N PRO A 283 21.03 34.29 35.46
CA PRO A 283 21.67 35.37 36.21
C PRO A 283 21.56 36.71 35.48
N ASP A 284 21.48 37.81 36.24
CA ASP A 284 21.51 39.20 35.75
C ASP A 284 20.40 39.62 34.77
N ALA A 285 19.31 38.86 34.68
CA ALA A 285 18.15 39.22 33.87
C ALA A 285 17.40 40.45 34.41
N ALA A 286 16.92 41.29 33.49
CA ALA A 286 15.90 42.30 33.76
C ALA A 286 14.50 41.68 33.79
N TRP A 287 13.53 42.40 34.37
CA TRP A 287 12.16 41.90 34.55
C TRP A 287 11.16 42.93 34.03
N ASN A 288 10.23 42.53 33.17
CA ASN A 288 9.09 43.40 32.88
C ASN A 288 8.14 43.47 34.08
N GLU A 289 7.33 44.52 34.12
CA GLU A 289 6.32 44.70 35.16
C GLU A 289 5.35 43.51 35.16
N LEU A 290 4.99 43.05 36.35
CA LEU A 290 4.05 41.95 36.52
C LEU A 290 2.67 42.52 36.86
N PRO A 291 1.64 42.24 36.03
CA PRO A 291 0.29 42.73 36.27
C PRO A 291 -0.24 42.29 37.63
N SER A 292 -1.01 43.18 38.28
CA SER A 292 -1.50 42.97 39.64
C SER A 292 -2.35 41.70 39.78
N SER A 293 -3.08 41.34 38.74
CA SER A 293 -3.91 40.12 38.67
C SER A 293 -3.09 38.83 38.75
N MET A 294 -1.85 38.84 38.25
CA MET A 294 -0.91 37.70 38.22
C MET A 294 -0.15 37.48 39.53
N THR A 295 -0.30 38.38 40.51
CA THR A 295 0.24 38.21 41.88
C THR A 295 -0.71 37.43 42.81
N LYS A 296 -1.96 37.20 42.39
CA LYS A 296 -3.01 36.60 43.23
C LYS A 296 -3.13 35.09 43.00
N VAL A 297 -3.02 34.29 44.07
CA VAL A 297 -3.17 32.82 44.02
C VAL A 297 -4.54 32.39 43.49
N SER A 298 -5.60 33.15 43.82
CA SER A 298 -6.97 32.85 43.34
C SER A 298 -7.12 32.95 41.82
N SER A 299 -6.31 33.79 41.15
CA SER A 299 -6.32 33.93 39.69
C SER A 299 -5.90 32.62 39.02
N TYR A 300 -4.81 31.98 39.46
CA TYR A 300 -4.31 30.72 38.89
C TYR A 300 -5.28 29.56 39.08
N LYS A 301 -5.99 29.49 40.21
CA LYS A 301 -7.06 28.51 40.42
C LYS A 301 -8.23 28.71 39.45
N SER A 302 -8.62 29.96 39.20
CA SER A 302 -9.64 30.32 38.21
C SER A 302 -9.20 29.99 36.79
N TRP A 303 -7.95 30.32 36.43
CA TRP A 303 -7.38 30.01 35.12
C TRP A 303 -7.27 28.51 34.88
N GLY A 304 -6.85 27.72 35.88
CA GLY A 304 -6.77 26.26 35.75
C GLY A 304 -8.14 25.60 35.54
N SER A 305 -9.18 26.11 36.20
CA SER A 305 -10.56 25.65 35.98
C SER A 305 -11.04 25.97 34.56
N ARG A 306 -10.72 27.16 34.05
CA ARG A 306 -11.01 27.58 32.67
C ARG A 306 -10.17 26.81 31.64
N LEU A 307 -8.94 26.45 31.97
CA LEU A 307 -8.06 25.66 31.11
C LEU A 307 -8.67 24.28 30.85
N LYS A 308 -9.18 23.61 31.89
CA LYS A 308 -9.87 22.33 31.74
C LYS A 308 -11.07 22.42 30.78
N ALA A 309 -11.83 23.51 30.84
CA ALA A 309 -12.96 23.74 29.96
C ALA A 309 -12.52 24.02 28.50
N ALA A 310 -11.50 24.87 28.32
CA ALA A 310 -10.93 25.17 27.01
C ALA A 310 -10.32 23.93 26.35
N LEU A 311 -9.52 23.14 27.08
CA LEU A 311 -8.93 21.90 26.57
C LEU A 311 -9.99 20.88 26.11
N TYR A 312 -11.13 20.78 26.80
CA TYR A 312 -12.23 19.92 26.37
C TYR A 312 -12.94 20.43 25.11
N ARG A 313 -13.07 21.76 24.97
CA ARG A 313 -13.81 22.41 23.89
C ARG A 313 -13.00 22.50 22.60
N ASP A 314 -11.71 22.79 22.72
CA ASP A 314 -10.88 23.25 21.60
C ASP A 314 -9.87 22.18 21.13
N THR A 315 -9.69 21.09 21.90
CA THR A 315 -8.74 20.03 21.55
C THR A 315 -9.47 18.78 21.08
N HIS A 316 -9.18 18.36 19.84
CA HIS A 316 -9.72 17.15 19.26
C HIS A 316 -8.60 16.31 18.65
N LEU A 317 -8.81 15.00 18.65
CA LEU A 317 -7.98 14.06 17.94
C LEU A 317 -8.60 13.81 16.56
N THR A 318 -7.87 14.16 15.51
CA THR A 318 -8.32 13.94 14.13
C THR A 318 -7.99 12.51 13.71
N VAL A 319 -9.03 11.78 13.33
CA VAL A 319 -8.96 10.41 12.82
C VAL A 319 -9.77 10.29 11.55
N LEU A 320 -9.24 9.58 10.56
CA LEU A 320 -9.94 9.30 9.31
C LEU A 320 -10.67 7.96 9.43
N SER A 321 -11.81 7.84 8.77
CA SER A 321 -12.61 6.61 8.74
C SER A 321 -13.00 6.26 7.31
N CYS A 322 -12.99 4.97 7.01
CA CYS A 322 -13.55 4.40 5.80
C CYS A 322 -14.76 3.56 6.20
N PRO A 323 -16.00 4.08 6.07
CA PRO A 323 -17.21 3.36 6.48
C PRO A 323 -17.43 2.05 5.70
N ASP A 324 -17.03 2.02 4.43
CA ASP A 324 -17.22 0.86 3.54
C ASP A 324 -16.42 -0.37 4.01
N LEU A 325 -15.27 -0.14 4.64
CA LEU A 325 -14.40 -1.20 5.17
C LEU A 325 -14.46 -1.33 6.70
N ASP A 326 -15.16 -0.41 7.39
CA ASP A 326 -15.17 -0.24 8.84
C ASP A 326 -13.76 -0.10 9.45
N VAL A 327 -12.93 0.71 8.81
CA VAL A 327 -11.52 0.92 9.19
C VAL A 327 -11.30 2.37 9.62
N TYR A 328 -10.48 2.56 10.66
CA TYR A 328 -10.09 3.86 11.19
C TYR A 328 -8.57 4.06 11.07
N SER A 329 -8.16 5.29 10.83
CA SER A 329 -6.76 5.68 10.75
C SER A 329 -6.14 5.81 12.13
N ARG A 330 -4.81 5.90 12.17
CA ARG A 330 -4.11 6.32 13.39
C ARG A 330 -4.32 7.82 13.64
N PRO A 331 -4.24 8.27 14.90
CA PRO A 331 -4.32 9.68 15.23
C PRO A 331 -3.26 10.54 14.51
N GLY A 332 -3.71 11.57 13.77
CA GLY A 332 -2.81 12.47 13.04
C GLY A 332 -2.15 11.87 11.79
N GLN A 333 -2.59 10.70 11.34
CA GLN A 333 -2.13 10.10 10.07
C GLN A 333 -2.61 10.94 8.88
N SER A 334 -1.76 11.07 7.86
CA SER A 334 -2.13 11.75 6.62
C SER A 334 -3.15 10.93 5.82
N GLU A 335 -4.00 11.60 5.03
CA GLU A 335 -4.96 10.90 4.16
C GLU A 335 -4.26 10.00 3.15
N GLY A 336 -3.09 10.42 2.62
CA GLY A 336 -2.31 9.63 1.67
C GLY A 336 -1.82 8.32 2.28
N ASP A 337 -1.27 8.36 3.49
CA ASP A 337 -0.81 7.15 4.19
C ASP A 337 -1.99 6.24 4.54
N PHE A 338 -3.12 6.81 4.95
CA PHE A 338 -4.33 6.04 5.24
C PHE A 338 -4.88 5.36 3.99
N ARG A 339 -4.90 6.03 2.83
CA ARG A 339 -5.29 5.42 1.54
C ARG A 339 -4.43 4.22 1.17
N VAL A 340 -3.13 4.25 1.47
CA VAL A 340 -2.23 3.11 1.23
C VAL A 340 -2.60 1.93 2.12
N GLU A 341 -2.93 2.17 3.40
CA GLU A 341 -3.39 1.11 4.31
C GLU A 341 -4.75 0.54 3.86
N LEU A 342 -5.70 1.40 3.46
CA LEU A 342 -7.00 0.98 2.90
C LEU A 342 -6.84 0.13 1.64
N LYS A 343 -5.86 0.46 0.78
CA LYS A 343 -5.57 -0.32 -0.43
C LYS A 343 -5.21 -1.76 -0.14
N GLN A 344 -4.43 -1.98 0.91
CA GLN A 344 -4.04 -3.32 1.32
C GLN A 344 -5.24 -4.09 1.88
N GLN A 345 -6.00 -3.47 2.78
CA GLN A 345 -7.17 -4.13 3.38
C GLN A 345 -8.29 -4.41 2.38
N ALA A 346 -8.57 -3.49 1.46
CA ALA A 346 -9.54 -3.69 0.38
C ALA A 346 -9.18 -4.91 -0.47
N ARG A 347 -7.90 -5.08 -0.82
CA ARG A 347 -7.41 -6.24 -1.56
C ARG A 347 -7.58 -7.53 -0.78
N GLU A 348 -7.22 -7.53 0.50
CA GLU A 348 -7.35 -8.72 1.36
C GLU A 348 -8.82 -9.15 1.50
N GLN A 349 -9.74 -8.21 1.73
CA GLN A 349 -11.18 -8.52 1.80
C GLN A 349 -11.73 -9.00 0.45
N ARG A 350 -11.33 -8.35 -0.65
CA ARG A 350 -11.70 -8.77 -2.01
C ARG A 350 -11.21 -10.18 -2.31
N ASP A 351 -9.97 -10.50 -2.01
CA ASP A 351 -9.40 -11.82 -2.28
C ASP A 351 -10.11 -12.91 -1.46
N ILE A 352 -10.47 -12.62 -0.19
CA ILE A 352 -11.32 -13.51 0.64
C ILE A 352 -12.71 -13.69 0.03
N ALA A 353 -13.32 -12.62 -0.49
CA ALA A 353 -14.65 -12.68 -1.10
C ALA A 353 -14.62 -13.48 -2.42
N ILE A 354 -13.62 -13.25 -3.27
CA ILE A 354 -13.40 -14.02 -4.51
C ILE A 354 -13.18 -15.50 -4.18
N GLU A 355 -12.38 -15.83 -3.16
CA GLU A 355 -12.12 -17.22 -2.80
C GLU A 355 -13.40 -17.94 -2.32
N LYS A 356 -14.23 -17.26 -1.50
CA LYS A 356 -15.56 -17.79 -1.12
C LYS A 356 -16.46 -18.01 -2.34
N LEU A 357 -16.40 -17.10 -3.30
CA LEU A 357 -17.16 -17.20 -4.54
C LEU A 357 -16.69 -18.38 -5.39
N ARG A 358 -15.38 -18.52 -5.57
CA ARG A 358 -14.75 -19.66 -6.26
C ARG A 358 -15.09 -20.98 -5.58
N GLN A 359 -15.10 -21.05 -4.26
CA GLN A 359 -15.52 -22.25 -3.54
C GLN A 359 -16.99 -22.59 -3.84
N LYS A 360 -17.89 -21.60 -3.75
CA LYS A 360 -19.32 -21.78 -4.02
C LYS A 360 -19.60 -22.23 -5.46
N TYR A 361 -18.92 -21.65 -6.44
CA TYR A 361 -19.09 -22.02 -7.86
C TYR A 361 -18.33 -23.29 -8.22
N GLY A 362 -17.17 -23.55 -7.60
CA GLY A 362 -16.42 -24.79 -7.79
C GLY A 362 -17.23 -26.02 -7.41
N GLU A 363 -18.00 -25.96 -6.31
CA GLU A 363 -18.94 -27.04 -5.95
C GLU A 363 -20.03 -27.28 -7.02
N LYS A 364 -20.54 -26.21 -7.65
CA LYS A 364 -21.53 -26.32 -8.73
C LYS A 364 -20.91 -26.85 -10.03
N ILE A 365 -19.75 -26.32 -10.42
CA ILE A 365 -19.02 -26.72 -11.63
C ILE A 365 -18.60 -28.19 -11.52
N ALA A 366 -18.08 -28.64 -10.38
CA ALA A 366 -17.70 -30.04 -10.19
C ALA A 366 -18.90 -30.99 -10.33
N LYS A 367 -20.08 -30.59 -9.81
CA LYS A 367 -21.32 -31.34 -10.01
C LYS A 367 -21.72 -31.40 -11.49
N GLN A 368 -21.53 -30.30 -12.22
CA GLN A 368 -21.83 -30.23 -13.64
C GLN A 368 -20.84 -31.05 -14.48
N GLU A 369 -19.56 -31.06 -14.13
CA GLU A 369 -18.54 -31.93 -14.76
C GLU A 369 -18.85 -33.41 -14.57
N GLU A 370 -19.37 -33.82 -13.40
CA GLU A 370 -19.84 -35.18 -13.18
C GLU A 370 -21.06 -35.53 -14.06
N ALA A 371 -21.98 -34.56 -14.26
CA ALA A 371 -23.12 -34.72 -15.15
C ALA A 371 -22.70 -34.84 -16.63
N ILE A 372 -21.78 -33.99 -17.09
CA ILE A 372 -21.16 -34.05 -18.42
C ILE A 372 -20.51 -35.42 -18.64
N ARG A 373 -19.67 -35.87 -17.70
CA ARG A 373 -19.01 -37.18 -17.79
C ARG A 373 -20.03 -38.32 -17.91
N THR A 374 -21.13 -38.23 -17.17
CA THR A 374 -22.22 -39.21 -17.26
C THR A 374 -22.93 -39.16 -18.61
N ALA A 375 -23.13 -37.96 -19.18
CA ALA A 375 -23.71 -37.78 -20.51
C ALA A 375 -22.77 -38.30 -21.61
N GLU A 376 -21.46 -38.02 -21.55
CA GLU A 376 -20.46 -38.56 -22.48
C GLU A 376 -20.45 -40.10 -22.48
N HIS A 377 -20.46 -40.72 -21.29
CA HIS A 377 -20.56 -42.17 -21.17
C HIS A 377 -21.84 -42.73 -21.80
N ARG A 378 -22.95 -41.99 -21.72
CA ARG A 378 -24.22 -42.38 -22.33
C ARG A 378 -24.18 -42.28 -23.85
N VAL A 379 -23.64 -41.19 -24.40
CA VAL A 379 -23.42 -41.03 -25.84
C VAL A 379 -22.58 -42.20 -26.37
N ALA A 380 -21.45 -42.49 -25.71
CA ALA A 380 -20.58 -43.60 -26.11
C ALA A 380 -21.30 -44.96 -26.09
N ALA A 381 -22.15 -45.22 -25.10
CA ALA A 381 -22.92 -46.45 -25.00
C ALA A 381 -23.99 -46.58 -26.11
N GLU A 382 -24.69 -45.48 -26.44
CA GLU A 382 -25.68 -45.47 -27.53
C GLU A 382 -25.01 -45.62 -28.90
N GLU A 383 -23.84 -45.00 -29.11
CA GLU A 383 -23.04 -45.19 -30.33
C GLU A 383 -22.59 -46.65 -30.52
N GLU A 384 -22.13 -47.29 -29.45
CA GLU A 384 -21.69 -48.69 -29.47
C GLU A 384 -22.86 -49.64 -29.77
N GLN A 385 -24.03 -49.41 -29.14
CA GLN A 385 -25.25 -50.16 -29.45
C GLN A 385 -25.72 -49.98 -30.90
N ALA A 386 -25.58 -48.77 -31.46
CA ALA A 386 -25.89 -48.52 -32.86
C ALA A 386 -24.90 -49.21 -33.82
N LYS A 387 -23.61 -49.26 -33.47
CA LYS A 387 -22.60 -50.03 -34.22
C LYS A 387 -22.90 -51.53 -34.19
N GLU A 388 -23.20 -52.10 -33.02
CA GLU A 388 -23.60 -53.52 -32.88
C GLU A 388 -24.93 -53.84 -33.60
N ALA A 389 -25.91 -52.94 -33.54
CA ALA A 389 -27.17 -53.09 -34.26
C ALA A 389 -26.97 -53.02 -35.79
N SER A 390 -26.06 -52.19 -36.28
CA SER A 390 -25.66 -52.17 -37.70
C SER A 390 -24.98 -53.47 -38.11
N MET A 391 -24.16 -54.05 -37.23
CA MET A 391 -23.44 -55.30 -37.47
C MET A 391 -24.38 -56.53 -37.41
N SER A 392 -25.38 -56.52 -36.55
CA SER A 392 -26.44 -57.55 -36.50
C SER A 392 -27.45 -57.43 -37.65
N ALA A 393 -27.68 -56.23 -38.21
CA ALA A 393 -28.43 -56.05 -39.46
C ALA A 393 -27.69 -56.66 -40.67
N TRP A 394 -26.35 -56.68 -40.64
CA TRP A 394 -25.52 -57.40 -41.62
C TRP A 394 -25.56 -58.93 -41.44
N VAL A 395 -25.70 -59.44 -40.21
CA VAL A 395 -25.89 -60.88 -39.94
C VAL A 395 -27.28 -61.38 -40.37
N ALA A 396 -28.31 -60.53 -40.33
CA ALA A 396 -29.64 -60.85 -40.88
C ALA A 396 -29.72 -60.72 -42.42
N THR A 397 -28.70 -60.13 -43.06
CA THR A 397 -28.59 -59.98 -44.53
C THR A 397 -27.40 -60.81 -45.06
N GLY A 398 -27.11 -61.95 -44.41
CA GLY A 398 -25.94 -62.79 -44.68
C GLY A 398 -26.17 -64.04 -45.54
N THR A 399 -27.38 -64.31 -46.04
CA THR A 399 -27.63 -65.45 -46.93
C THR A 399 -28.84 -65.22 -47.86
N SER A 400 -28.69 -64.34 -48.84
CA SER A 400 -29.35 -64.32 -50.18
C SER A 400 -29.28 -62.87 -50.69
N ILE A 401 -28.55 -62.54 -51.75
CA ILE A 401 -28.75 -62.99 -53.13
C ILE A 401 -27.42 -62.85 -53.92
N LEU A 402 -26.86 -63.98 -54.32
CA LEU A 402 -26.23 -64.15 -55.63
C LEU A 402 -27.02 -65.27 -56.31
N GLY A 403 -27.82 -64.93 -57.33
CA GLY A 403 -28.54 -65.93 -58.14
C GLY A 403 -29.89 -65.49 -58.67
N ALA A 404 -29.92 -64.58 -59.65
CA ALA A 404 -31.05 -64.42 -60.58
C ALA A 404 -30.63 -63.70 -61.87
N LEU A 405 -29.56 -64.18 -62.51
CA LEU A 405 -29.28 -63.95 -63.92
C LEU A 405 -29.52 -65.27 -64.66
N PHE A 406 -30.79 -65.70 -64.78
CA PHE A 406 -31.30 -66.57 -65.86
C PHE A 406 -32.83 -66.73 -65.72
N GLY A 407 -33.57 -66.24 -66.71
CA GLY A 407 -34.71 -66.97 -67.29
C GLY A 407 -36.04 -67.08 -66.55
N ARG A 408 -36.98 -66.21 -66.91
CA ARG A 408 -38.36 -66.54 -67.37
C ARG A 408 -38.80 -68.03 -67.27
N LYS A 409 -39.63 -68.40 -66.28
CA LYS A 409 -40.94 -69.12 -66.38
C LYS A 409 -41.29 -69.99 -65.15
N LYS A 410 -42.57 -69.84 -64.76
CA LYS A 410 -43.53 -70.79 -64.15
C LYS A 410 -43.43 -71.19 -62.67
N VAL A 411 -44.42 -70.66 -61.93
CA VAL A 411 -45.40 -71.32 -61.02
C VAL A 411 -44.87 -72.20 -59.88
N SER A 412 -45.15 -71.80 -58.63
CA SER A 412 -46.13 -72.50 -57.76
C SER A 412 -46.37 -71.76 -56.44
N VAL A 413 -47.66 -71.69 -56.08
CA VAL A 413 -48.25 -71.22 -54.82
C VAL A 413 -47.72 -72.06 -53.65
N THR A 414 -47.32 -71.44 -52.53
CA THR A 414 -47.67 -71.75 -51.12
C THR A 414 -46.92 -70.78 -50.17
N ASN A 415 -47.60 -70.25 -49.14
CA ASN A 415 -47.14 -69.39 -48.02
C ASN A 415 -47.10 -67.87 -48.21
N ILE A 416 -48.32 -67.29 -48.22
CA ILE A 416 -48.61 -66.03 -47.52
C ILE A 416 -48.38 -66.27 -46.03
N GLY A 417 -47.38 -65.59 -45.45
CA GLY A 417 -47.06 -65.72 -44.03
C GLY A 417 -45.62 -65.32 -43.71
N ARG A 418 -45.19 -64.13 -44.14
CA ARG A 418 -43.98 -63.40 -43.67
C ARG A 418 -43.83 -62.09 -44.46
N ALA A 419 -44.76 -61.18 -44.26
CA ALA A 419 -44.60 -59.77 -44.65
C ALA A 419 -44.62 -58.92 -43.37
N GLY A 420 -43.51 -58.94 -42.62
CA GLY A 420 -43.42 -58.24 -41.34
C GLY A 420 -42.00 -57.91 -40.86
N SER A 421 -40.95 -58.39 -41.53
CA SER A 421 -39.57 -58.27 -41.03
C SER A 421 -38.70 -57.22 -41.74
N ALA A 422 -39.09 -56.72 -42.91
CA ALA A 422 -38.35 -55.66 -43.60
C ALA A 422 -38.71 -54.24 -43.12
N ALA A 423 -39.95 -54.01 -42.66
CA ALA A 423 -40.38 -52.72 -42.11
C ALA A 423 -39.88 -52.47 -40.67
N LYS A 424 -39.63 -53.54 -39.88
CA LYS A 424 -39.13 -53.42 -38.49
C LYS A 424 -37.62 -53.15 -38.40
N ALA A 425 -36.83 -53.56 -39.38
CA ALA A 425 -35.39 -53.31 -39.41
C ALA A 425 -35.07 -51.83 -39.69
N HIS A 426 -35.85 -51.17 -40.56
CA HIS A 426 -35.72 -49.74 -40.83
C HIS A 426 -36.23 -48.86 -39.67
N SER A 427 -37.29 -49.27 -38.96
CA SER A 427 -37.79 -48.57 -37.78
C SER A 427 -36.77 -48.58 -36.62
N ARG A 428 -36.08 -49.70 -36.37
CA ARG A 428 -35.09 -49.80 -35.29
C ARG A 428 -33.83 -48.97 -35.54
N ALA A 429 -33.33 -48.95 -36.78
CA ALA A 429 -32.17 -48.14 -37.14
C ALA A 429 -32.46 -46.63 -37.05
N SER A 430 -33.66 -46.21 -37.47
CA SER A 430 -34.11 -44.82 -37.28
C SER A 430 -34.29 -44.45 -35.81
N GLN A 431 -34.76 -45.38 -34.98
CA GLN A 431 -35.00 -45.15 -33.57
C GLN A 431 -33.68 -45.00 -32.80
N GLN A 432 -32.68 -45.82 -33.11
CA GLN A 432 -31.35 -45.69 -32.51
C GLN A 432 -30.59 -44.43 -32.92
N LYS A 433 -30.77 -43.95 -34.16
CA LYS A 433 -30.23 -42.65 -34.54
C LYS A 433 -30.84 -41.51 -33.71
N ALA A 434 -32.16 -41.57 -33.45
CA ALA A 434 -32.85 -40.61 -32.60
C ALA A 434 -32.54 -40.79 -31.09
N ASP A 435 -32.02 -41.94 -30.66
CA ASP A 435 -31.51 -42.16 -29.30
C ASP A 435 -30.13 -41.51 -29.12
N ILE A 436 -29.24 -41.62 -30.13
CA ILE A 436 -27.94 -40.92 -30.16
C ILE A 436 -28.14 -39.40 -30.17
N GLU A 437 -28.96 -38.88 -31.09
CA GLU A 437 -29.21 -37.42 -31.19
C GLU A 437 -29.72 -36.84 -29.86
N ARG A 438 -30.59 -37.56 -29.13
CA ARG A 438 -31.06 -37.12 -27.79
C ARG A 438 -29.99 -37.21 -26.71
N ALA A 439 -29.05 -38.15 -26.81
CA ALA A 439 -27.94 -38.26 -25.87
C ALA A 439 -26.90 -37.15 -26.11
N GLU A 440 -26.64 -36.81 -27.38
CA GLU A 440 -25.80 -35.68 -27.80
C GLU A 440 -26.41 -34.34 -27.38
N GLU A 441 -27.71 -34.11 -27.64
CA GLU A 441 -28.44 -32.91 -27.21
C GLU A 441 -28.35 -32.73 -25.69
N LYS A 442 -28.49 -33.82 -24.92
CA LYS A 442 -28.32 -33.76 -23.47
C LYS A 442 -26.89 -33.40 -23.07
N LEU A 443 -25.87 -33.92 -23.75
CA LEU A 443 -24.48 -33.55 -23.48
C LEU A 443 -24.24 -32.06 -23.78
N GLU A 444 -24.78 -31.55 -24.89
CA GLU A 444 -24.73 -30.14 -25.25
C GLU A 444 -25.40 -29.26 -24.18
N ASP A 445 -26.58 -29.64 -23.68
CA ASP A 445 -27.27 -28.93 -22.60
C ASP A 445 -26.41 -28.86 -21.32
N GLU A 446 -25.80 -29.98 -20.91
CA GLU A 446 -25.00 -30.03 -19.68
C GLU A 446 -23.68 -29.24 -19.83
N VAL A 447 -23.10 -29.19 -21.03
CA VAL A 447 -21.94 -28.34 -21.36
C VAL A 447 -22.34 -26.86 -21.33
N ALA A 448 -23.46 -26.49 -21.94
CA ALA A 448 -23.96 -25.11 -21.95
C ALA A 448 -24.28 -24.62 -20.52
N GLU A 449 -24.83 -25.47 -19.65
CA GLU A 449 -25.06 -25.12 -18.24
C GLU A 449 -23.74 -24.91 -17.47
N LYS A 450 -22.69 -25.68 -17.77
CA LYS A 450 -21.34 -25.44 -17.20
C LYS A 450 -20.78 -24.09 -17.66
N GLU A 451 -20.84 -23.80 -18.96
CA GLU A 451 -20.37 -22.53 -19.51
C GLU A 451 -21.11 -21.34 -18.88
N ALA A 452 -22.44 -21.44 -18.72
CA ALA A 452 -23.24 -20.40 -18.05
C ALA A 452 -22.83 -20.18 -16.59
N LEU A 453 -22.50 -21.25 -15.85
CA LEU A 453 -21.99 -21.15 -14.47
C LEU A 453 -20.60 -20.49 -14.41
N GLU A 454 -19.73 -20.77 -15.39
CA GLU A 454 -18.41 -20.15 -15.50
C GLU A 454 -18.52 -18.65 -15.84
N GLU A 455 -19.41 -18.28 -16.76
CA GLU A 455 -19.71 -16.87 -17.08
C GLU A 455 -20.32 -16.11 -15.90
N GLU A 456 -21.25 -16.72 -15.16
CA GLU A 456 -21.85 -16.10 -13.97
C GLU A 456 -20.80 -15.88 -12.87
N LEU A 457 -19.87 -16.83 -12.69
CA LEU A 457 -18.74 -16.66 -11.78
C LEU A 457 -17.85 -15.49 -12.19
N GLU A 458 -17.49 -15.39 -13.48
CA GLU A 458 -16.63 -14.30 -13.98
C GLU A 458 -17.31 -12.93 -13.78
N GLN A 459 -18.59 -12.81 -14.12
CA GLN A 459 -19.36 -11.58 -13.88
C GLN A 459 -19.39 -11.19 -12.39
N GLN A 460 -19.63 -12.15 -11.49
CA GLN A 460 -19.65 -11.85 -10.05
C GLN A 460 -18.26 -11.49 -9.51
N ILE A 461 -17.17 -12.07 -10.06
CA ILE A 461 -15.79 -11.67 -9.70
C ILE A 461 -15.51 -10.24 -10.15
N ASP A 462 -15.97 -9.85 -11.34
CA ASP A 462 -15.78 -8.49 -11.86
C ASP A 462 -16.57 -7.46 -11.04
N GLU A 463 -17.85 -7.75 -10.72
CA GLU A 463 -18.65 -6.90 -9.84
C GLU A 463 -18.02 -6.72 -8.45
N LEU A 464 -17.49 -7.80 -7.86
CA LEU A 464 -16.74 -7.75 -6.61
C LEU A 464 -15.46 -6.91 -6.75
N SER A 465 -14.75 -7.04 -7.86
CA SER A 465 -13.52 -6.28 -8.11
C SER A 465 -13.79 -4.77 -8.18
N ASP A 466 -14.91 -4.37 -8.77
CA ASP A 466 -15.34 -2.97 -8.87
C ASP A 466 -15.81 -2.37 -7.53
N GLN A 467 -16.42 -3.19 -6.65
CA GLN A 467 -16.84 -2.74 -5.32
C GLN A 467 -15.66 -2.37 -4.41
N PHE A 468 -14.52 -3.05 -4.54
CA PHE A 468 -13.33 -2.83 -3.72
C PHE A 468 -12.30 -1.89 -4.36
N ASP A 469 -12.69 -1.07 -5.34
CA ASP A 469 -11.81 -0.07 -5.94
C ASP A 469 -11.50 1.06 -4.96
N VAL A 470 -10.22 1.17 -4.61
CA VAL A 470 -9.69 2.03 -3.54
C VAL A 470 -9.88 3.52 -3.86
N GLU A 471 -9.89 3.88 -5.14
CA GLU A 471 -10.09 5.27 -5.56
C GLU A 471 -11.54 5.73 -5.32
N ARG A 472 -12.48 4.79 -5.15
CA ARG A 472 -13.90 5.07 -4.88
C ARG A 472 -14.26 5.02 -3.39
N LEU A 473 -13.37 4.50 -2.54
CA LEU A 473 -13.61 4.41 -1.10
C LEU A 473 -13.76 5.80 -0.50
N LYS A 474 -14.86 6.00 0.24
CA LYS A 474 -15.15 7.27 0.88
C LYS A 474 -14.36 7.38 2.18
N ILE A 475 -13.59 8.47 2.32
CA ILE A 475 -12.87 8.80 3.56
C ILE A 475 -13.59 9.96 4.25
N GLU A 476 -13.88 9.78 5.53
CA GLU A 476 -14.51 10.78 6.38
C GLU A 476 -13.58 11.17 7.53
N THR A 477 -13.56 12.46 7.88
CA THR A 477 -12.79 12.96 9.02
C THR A 477 -13.66 12.98 10.26
N ILE A 478 -13.20 12.31 11.31
CA ILE A 478 -13.84 12.23 12.63
C ILE A 478 -12.98 12.98 13.64
N ALA A 479 -13.61 13.88 14.38
CA ALA A 479 -12.99 14.57 15.51
C ALA A 479 -13.38 13.86 16.81
N VAL A 480 -12.39 13.27 17.50
CA VAL A 480 -12.60 12.60 18.79
C VAL A 480 -12.25 13.57 19.91
N SER A 481 -13.22 13.92 20.75
CA SER A 481 -13.02 14.78 21.91
C SER A 481 -12.41 14.01 23.09
N PRO A 482 -11.59 14.65 23.94
CA PRO A 482 -11.04 14.00 25.12
C PRO A 482 -12.15 13.68 26.12
N ARG A 483 -11.98 12.62 26.91
CA ARG A 483 -12.96 12.25 27.93
C ARG A 483 -12.93 13.27 29.07
N LYS A 484 -14.07 13.95 29.30
CA LYS A 484 -14.20 15.03 30.28
C LYS A 484 -13.76 14.68 31.70
N SER A 485 -13.98 13.44 32.15
CA SER A 485 -13.53 12.95 33.47
C SER A 485 -12.02 12.83 33.59
N ASP A 486 -11.33 12.61 32.46
CA ASP A 486 -9.93 12.20 32.39
C ASP A 486 -9.03 13.35 31.91
N ILE A 487 -9.53 14.59 31.96
CA ILE A 487 -8.73 15.79 31.75
C ILE A 487 -8.07 16.17 33.06
N ILE A 488 -6.75 16.11 33.06
CA ILE A 488 -5.89 16.43 34.20
C ILE A 488 -5.18 17.76 33.87
N VAL A 489 -5.27 18.73 34.78
CA VAL A 489 -4.47 19.95 34.72
C VAL A 489 -3.32 19.76 35.70
N ASN A 490 -2.11 19.59 35.17
CA ASN A 490 -0.91 19.32 35.96
C ASN A 490 -0.34 20.60 36.55
N LEU A 491 -0.39 21.70 35.77
CA LEU A 491 0.17 22.99 36.17
C LEU A 491 -0.69 24.13 35.61
N THR A 492 -0.94 25.13 36.45
CA THR A 492 -1.34 26.46 35.98
C THR A 492 -0.52 27.46 36.77
N GLY A 493 0.42 28.13 36.11
CA GLY A 493 1.45 28.91 36.79
C GLY A 493 1.92 30.11 35.97
N LEU A 494 2.83 30.87 36.57
CA LEU A 494 3.50 31.99 35.94
C LEU A 494 4.68 31.46 35.11
N LEU A 495 4.73 31.84 33.85
CA LEU A 495 5.86 31.60 32.97
C LEU A 495 6.60 32.90 32.72
N TRP A 496 7.91 32.86 32.87
CA TRP A 496 8.81 33.94 32.48
C TRP A 496 9.48 33.57 31.17
N GLN A 497 9.19 34.34 30.11
CA GLN A 497 9.76 34.13 28.78
C GLN A 497 10.93 35.11 28.56
N PRO A 498 12.14 34.63 28.20
CA PRO A 498 13.29 35.51 28.02
C PRO A 498 13.20 36.24 26.69
N TRP A 499 13.30 37.57 26.71
CA TRP A 499 13.39 38.40 25.50
C TRP A 499 14.73 39.11 25.47
N ARG A 500 15.21 39.42 24.28
CA ARG A 500 16.35 40.31 24.09
C ARG A 500 15.93 41.50 23.24
N VAL A 501 16.65 42.60 23.36
CA VAL A 501 16.55 43.71 22.42
C VAL A 501 17.76 43.63 21.50
N ASP A 502 17.52 43.55 20.20
CA ASP A 502 18.59 43.54 19.22
C ASP A 502 19.30 44.90 19.12
N ALA A 503 20.37 44.98 18.33
CA ALA A 503 21.11 46.23 18.13
C ALA A 503 20.28 47.33 17.44
N GLY A 504 19.14 46.99 16.85
CA GLY A 504 18.18 47.91 16.21
C GLY A 504 17.07 48.40 17.13
N GLY A 505 17.00 47.92 18.38
CA GLY A 505 15.96 48.28 19.34
C GLY A 505 14.68 47.43 19.24
N LEU A 506 14.68 46.37 18.44
CA LEU A 506 13.54 45.45 18.32
C LEU A 506 13.63 44.35 19.37
N ALA A 507 12.51 44.08 20.03
CA ALA A 507 12.42 43.00 20.99
C ALA A 507 12.20 41.66 20.28
N GLU A 508 13.07 40.69 20.51
CA GLU A 508 13.00 39.35 19.95
C GLU A 508 12.90 38.29 21.06
N PRO A 509 12.12 37.21 20.85
CA PRO A 509 12.15 36.02 21.68
C PRO A 509 13.57 35.45 21.81
N ALA A 510 13.99 35.15 23.04
CA ALA A 510 15.30 34.56 23.33
C ALA A 510 15.17 33.08 23.77
N TRP A 511 14.07 32.40 23.43
CA TRP A 511 13.87 30.96 23.61
C TRP A 511 13.66 30.29 22.25
N ASP A 512 13.85 28.97 22.16
CA ASP A 512 13.61 28.24 20.93
C ASP A 512 12.11 28.22 20.62
N GLN A 513 11.70 28.92 19.56
CA GLN A 513 10.38 28.80 18.96
C GLN A 513 10.44 27.70 17.90
N GLN A 514 9.84 26.54 18.17
CA GLN A 514 9.46 25.66 17.08
C GLN A 514 8.18 26.24 16.48
N ASP A 515 8.28 26.81 15.29
CA ASP A 515 7.11 27.08 14.45
C ASP A 515 6.33 25.77 14.32
N ALA A 516 5.08 25.78 14.79
CA ALA A 516 4.16 24.69 14.51
C ALA A 516 4.04 24.55 12.98
N PRO A 517 4.11 23.33 12.41
CA PRO A 517 3.77 23.16 11.01
C PRO A 517 2.32 23.65 10.82
N ALA A 518 2.15 24.56 9.85
CA ALA A 518 0.86 25.12 9.44
C ALA A 518 -0.14 24.04 8.99
#